data_AF-A0A9Q8PB08-F1
#
_entry.id   AF-A0A9Q8PB08-F1
#
_cell.length_a   1.000
_cell.length_b   1.000
_cell.length_c   1.000
_cell.angle_alpha   90.00
_cell.angle_beta   90.00
_cell.angle_gamma   90.00
#
_symmetry.space_group_name_H-M   'P 1'
#
loop_
_entity.id
_entity.type
_entity.pdbx_description
1 polymer ?
#
loop_
_entity_poly.entity_id
_entity_poly.type
_entity_poly.pdbx_seq_one_letter_code
_entity_poly.pdbx_strand_id
1 'polypeptide(L)'
;MYLQWLYTGEIVVTEEEWPPEEAEIAIHKAYVRPFYRALVYLYILADMLMDMTLRNCTLDALRSYIYHSPVVPNNVLVTKVFKDTPPGSKLSTLLVDIFACYTNCSFSANPKHDYPTSFYRMLLDRVVPAAKGTSVLQNPYTAPKCTYHEHDASCPPCE
;
A
#
# COMPACT_ATOMS: atom_id res chain seq x y z
N MET A 1 -2.67 8.02 -16.21
CA MET A 1 -2.84 6.71 -15.54
C MET A 1 -4.22 6.10 -15.82
N TYR A 2 -5.34 6.59 -15.27
CA TYR A 2 -6.64 5.90 -15.48
C TYR A 2 -7.09 5.83 -16.94
N LEU A 3 -7.04 6.94 -17.69
CA LEU A 3 -7.38 6.92 -19.12
C LEU A 3 -6.50 5.95 -19.90
N GLN A 4 -5.20 5.90 -19.58
CA GLN A 4 -4.29 4.95 -20.23
C GLN A 4 -4.67 3.50 -19.90
N TRP A 5 -4.92 3.19 -18.63
CA TRP A 5 -5.42 1.88 -18.21
C TRP A 5 -6.67 1.47 -18.98
N LEU A 6 -7.64 2.37 -19.16
CA LEU A 6 -8.86 2.08 -19.92
C LEU A 6 -8.59 1.70 -21.38
N TYR A 7 -7.57 2.28 -22.01
CA TYR A 7 -7.26 2.02 -23.42
C TYR A 7 -6.24 0.90 -23.64
N THR A 8 -5.34 0.65 -22.68
CA THR A 8 -4.23 -0.30 -22.86
C THR A 8 -4.27 -1.51 -21.93
N GLY A 9 -5.02 -1.43 -20.83
CA GLY A 9 -4.94 -2.44 -19.75
C GLY A 9 -3.59 -2.44 -19.03
N GLU A 10 -2.81 -1.37 -19.15
CA GLU A 10 -1.47 -1.27 -18.55
C GLU A 10 -1.36 -0.03 -17.65
N ILE A 11 -0.77 -0.23 -16.47
CA ILE A 11 -0.40 0.85 -15.57
C ILE A 11 1.02 1.28 -15.93
N VAL A 12 1.16 2.25 -16.83
CA VAL A 12 2.45 2.85 -17.15
C VAL A 12 2.63 4.11 -16.31
N VAL A 13 3.78 4.20 -15.65
CA VAL A 13 4.30 5.45 -15.11
C VAL A 13 5.57 5.76 -15.87
N THR A 14 5.61 6.91 -16.52
CA THR A 14 6.80 7.37 -17.23
C THR A 14 7.87 7.70 -16.20
N GLU A 15 8.89 6.87 -16.13
CA GLU A 15 10.15 7.19 -15.45
C GLU A 15 10.86 8.25 -16.31
N GLU A 16 10.92 9.50 -15.85
CA GLU A 16 12.03 10.36 -16.27
C GLU A 16 13.31 9.70 -15.72
N GLU A 17 14.29 9.51 -16.61
CA GLU A 17 15.49 8.68 -16.49
C GLU A 17 16.03 8.48 -15.06
N TRP A 18 16.16 7.21 -14.66
CA TRP A 18 16.78 6.80 -13.40
C TRP A 18 18.23 7.33 -13.32
N PRO A 19 18.58 8.23 -12.39
CA PRO A 19 19.95 8.72 -12.28
C PRO A 19 20.87 7.64 -11.69
N PRO A 20 22.19 7.72 -11.94
CA PRO A 20 23.16 6.71 -11.54
C PRO A 20 23.23 6.49 -10.02
N GLU A 21 23.71 5.30 -9.65
CA GLU A 21 23.71 4.61 -8.35
C GLU A 21 24.12 5.45 -7.12
N GLU A 22 24.85 6.55 -7.30
CA GLU A 22 25.38 7.37 -6.20
C GLU A 22 24.36 8.38 -5.61
N ALA A 23 23.14 8.44 -6.14
CA ALA A 23 22.08 9.39 -5.72
C ALA A 23 20.94 8.78 -4.86
N GLU A 24 21.12 7.58 -4.28
CA GLU A 24 20.07 6.80 -3.59
C GLU A 24 19.21 7.60 -2.58
N ILE A 25 19.82 8.46 -1.77
CA ILE A 25 19.09 9.22 -0.73
C ILE A 25 18.22 10.33 -1.34
N ALA A 26 18.64 10.95 -2.44
CA ALA A 26 17.86 11.95 -3.15
C ALA A 26 16.74 11.31 -3.99
N ILE A 27 17.02 10.14 -4.59
CA ILE A 27 16.07 9.32 -5.36
C ILE A 27 14.86 8.90 -4.49
N HIS A 28 15.11 8.51 -3.24
CA HIS A 28 14.05 8.12 -2.29
C HIS A 28 13.05 9.25 -1.97
N LYS A 29 13.47 10.51 -2.02
CA LYS A 29 12.57 11.66 -1.80
C LYS A 29 11.95 12.19 -3.08
N ALA A 30 12.71 12.20 -4.19
CA ALA A 30 12.32 12.82 -5.44
C ALA A 30 11.39 11.94 -6.29
N TYR A 31 11.60 10.62 -6.35
CA TYR A 31 10.89 9.73 -7.28
C TYR A 31 10.05 8.67 -6.58
N VAL A 32 10.50 8.22 -5.40
CA VAL A 32 9.85 7.07 -4.76
C VAL A 32 8.50 7.42 -4.10
N ARG A 33 8.41 8.60 -3.52
CA ARG A 33 7.18 9.10 -2.90
C ARG A 33 6.09 9.46 -3.92
N PRO A 34 6.39 10.10 -5.07
CA PRO A 34 5.40 10.35 -6.12
C PRO A 34 4.77 9.08 -6.69
N PHE A 35 5.55 8.03 -6.97
CA PHE A 35 5.02 6.79 -7.54
C PHE A 35 4.04 6.10 -6.58
N TYR A 36 4.47 5.93 -5.32
CA TYR A 36 3.62 5.38 -4.26
C TYR A 36 2.32 6.19 -4.10
N ARG A 37 2.45 7.52 -4.08
CA ARG A 37 1.30 8.44 -4.02
C ARG A 37 0.39 8.25 -5.23
N ALA A 38 0.93 8.16 -6.45
CA ALA A 38 0.13 8.00 -7.65
C ALA A 38 -0.68 6.71 -7.61
N LEU A 39 -0.08 5.58 -7.19
CA LEU A 39 -0.80 4.31 -7.04
C LEU A 39 -1.88 4.37 -5.96
N VAL A 40 -1.65 5.01 -4.82
CA VAL A 40 -2.70 5.21 -3.80
C VAL A 40 -3.88 6.00 -4.35
N TYR A 41 -3.61 7.09 -5.09
CA TYR A 41 -4.68 7.90 -5.69
C TYR A 41 -5.39 7.13 -6.81
N LEU A 42 -4.68 6.30 -7.57
CA LEU A 42 -5.27 5.43 -8.58
C LEU A 42 -6.20 4.40 -7.95
N TYR A 43 -5.82 3.80 -6.82
CA TYR A 43 -6.69 2.88 -6.09
C TYR A 43 -7.95 3.58 -5.59
N ILE A 44 -7.83 4.77 -4.99
CA ILE A 44 -8.99 5.56 -4.52
C ILE A 44 -9.91 5.89 -5.70
N LEU A 45 -9.35 6.28 -6.85
CA LEU A 45 -10.13 6.54 -8.05
C LEU A 45 -10.82 5.27 -8.57
N ALA A 46 -10.11 4.15 -8.62
CA ALA A 46 -10.67 2.86 -9.00
C ALA A 46 -11.82 2.46 -8.08
N ASP A 47 -11.68 2.70 -6.78
CA ASP A 47 -12.71 2.46 -5.78
C ASP A 47 -13.97 3.29 -6.04
N MET A 48 -13.81 4.59 -6.29
CA MET A 48 -14.91 5.48 -6.65
C MET A 48 -15.63 5.08 -7.94
N LEU A 49 -14.89 4.50 -8.89
CA LEU A 49 -15.41 4.04 -10.18
C LEU A 49 -15.91 2.59 -10.13
N MET A 50 -15.82 1.92 -8.96
CA MET A 50 -16.13 0.51 -8.78
C MET A 50 -15.36 -0.42 -9.73
N ASP A 51 -14.16 -0.01 -10.14
CA ASP A 51 -13.27 -0.75 -11.02
C ASP A 51 -12.39 -1.71 -10.20
N MET A 52 -12.94 -2.88 -9.90
CA MET A 52 -12.27 -3.90 -9.07
C MET A 52 -10.99 -4.42 -9.72
N THR A 53 -10.98 -4.62 -11.04
CA THR A 53 -9.80 -5.08 -11.77
C THR A 53 -8.66 -4.10 -11.58
N LEU A 54 -8.92 -2.79 -11.74
CA LEU A 54 -7.92 -1.77 -11.49
C LEU A 54 -7.49 -1.70 -10.02
N ARG A 55 -8.40 -1.87 -9.06
CA ARG A 55 -8.04 -1.96 -7.62
C ARG A 55 -7.03 -3.08 -7.39
N ASN A 56 -7.29 -4.28 -7.90
CA ASN A 56 -6.40 -5.43 -7.76
C ASN A 56 -5.05 -5.22 -8.46
N CYS A 57 -5.05 -4.72 -9.70
CA CYS A 57 -3.81 -4.40 -10.43
C CYS A 57 -2.97 -3.32 -9.73
N THR A 58 -3.63 -2.31 -9.15
CA THR A 58 -2.95 -1.26 -8.39
C THR A 58 -2.33 -1.81 -7.11
N LEU A 59 -2.99 -2.75 -6.43
CA LEU A 59 -2.42 -3.43 -5.25
C LEU A 59 -1.22 -4.31 -5.62
N ASP A 60 -1.27 -5.02 -6.74
CA ASP A 60 -0.13 -5.78 -7.25
C ASP A 60 1.06 -4.86 -7.57
N ALA A 61 0.81 -3.73 -8.25
CA ALA A 61 1.83 -2.72 -8.54
C ALA A 61 2.41 -2.13 -7.25
N LEU A 62 1.58 -1.81 -6.25
CA LEU A 62 2.04 -1.34 -4.94
C LEU A 62 2.92 -2.37 -4.24
N ARG A 63 2.51 -3.63 -4.21
CA ARG A 63 3.28 -4.71 -3.55
C ARG A 63 4.63 -4.93 -4.21
N SER A 64 4.66 -5.01 -5.54
CA SER A 64 5.91 -5.12 -6.31
C SER A 64 6.81 -3.91 -6.03
N TYR A 65 6.24 -2.71 -6.00
CA TYR A 65 6.99 -1.50 -5.73
C TYR A 65 7.62 -1.46 -4.34
N ILE A 66 6.83 -1.77 -3.30
CA ILE A 66 7.28 -1.76 -1.91
C ILE A 66 8.31 -2.88 -1.66
N TYR A 67 8.30 -3.94 -2.47
CA TYR A 67 9.32 -5.00 -2.40
C TYR A 67 10.68 -4.49 -2.84
N HIS A 68 10.73 -3.70 -3.92
CA HIS A 68 11.97 -3.11 -4.41
C HIS A 68 12.39 -1.85 -3.63
N SER A 69 11.44 -1.16 -2.99
CA SER A 69 11.69 0.07 -2.25
C SER A 69 10.93 0.05 -0.92
N PRO A 70 11.53 -0.46 0.17
CA PRO A 70 10.87 -0.61 1.46
C PRO A 70 10.67 0.75 2.16
N VAL A 71 9.74 1.54 1.65
CA VAL A 71 9.41 2.86 2.16
C VAL A 71 8.02 2.84 2.77
N VAL A 72 7.96 3.27 4.03
CA VAL A 72 6.70 3.44 4.75
C VAL A 72 6.05 4.77 4.34
N PRO A 73 4.74 4.79 4.01
CA PRO A 73 4.03 6.00 3.64
C PRO A 73 4.04 7.07 4.73
N ASN A 74 4.03 8.34 4.33
CA ASN A 74 3.88 9.43 5.29
C ASN A 74 2.46 9.48 5.88
N ASN A 75 2.32 10.16 7.01
CA ASN A 75 1.04 10.32 7.70
C ASN A 75 -0.06 10.92 6.82
N VAL A 76 0.26 11.91 5.97
CA VAL A 76 -0.71 12.53 5.07
C VAL A 76 -1.38 11.50 4.16
N LEU A 77 -0.59 10.57 3.62
CA LEU A 77 -1.10 9.55 2.71
C LEU A 77 -1.89 8.46 3.45
N VAL A 78 -1.42 8.03 4.62
CA VAL A 78 -2.17 7.08 5.47
C VAL A 78 -3.52 7.69 5.87
N THR A 79 -3.53 8.94 6.32
CA THR A 79 -4.75 9.67 6.66
C THR A 79 -5.70 9.74 5.47
N LYS A 80 -5.18 9.97 4.27
CA LYS A 80 -5.98 9.98 3.05
C LYS A 80 -6.63 8.62 2.78
N VAL A 81 -5.88 7.52 2.84
CA VAL A 81 -6.45 6.18 2.58
C VAL A 81 -7.57 5.85 3.56
N PHE A 82 -7.36 6.09 4.85
CA PHE A 82 -8.36 5.79 5.87
C PHE A 82 -9.57 6.73 5.86
N LYS A 83 -9.48 7.87 5.18
CA LYS A 83 -10.58 8.81 4.97
C LYS A 83 -11.36 8.52 3.69
N ASP A 84 -10.65 8.20 2.61
CA ASP A 84 -11.20 8.16 1.25
C ASP A 84 -11.41 6.72 0.73
N THR A 85 -11.25 5.71 1.58
CA THR A 85 -11.62 4.32 1.26
C THR A 85 -12.53 3.73 2.35
N PRO A 86 -13.36 2.73 2.01
CA PRO A 86 -14.19 2.04 3.00
C PRO A 86 -13.35 1.44 4.14
N PRO A 87 -13.90 1.38 5.38
CA PRO A 87 -13.24 0.69 6.48
C PRO A 87 -12.90 -0.76 6.11
N GLY A 88 -11.63 -1.16 6.28
CA GLY A 88 -11.17 -2.50 5.94
C GLY A 88 -10.92 -2.72 4.45
N SER A 89 -10.82 -1.65 3.64
CA SER A 89 -10.38 -1.75 2.25
C SER A 89 -9.08 -2.55 2.12
N LYS A 90 -8.90 -3.23 0.98
CA LYS A 90 -7.69 -4.03 0.77
C LYS A 90 -6.41 -3.18 0.77
N LEU A 91 -6.51 -1.93 0.31
CA LEU A 91 -5.42 -0.96 0.44
C LEU A 91 -5.11 -0.62 1.91
N SER A 92 -6.13 -0.38 2.75
CA SER A 92 -5.89 -0.11 4.18
C SER A 92 -5.26 -1.32 4.90
N THR A 93 -5.66 -2.54 4.53
CA THR A 93 -5.10 -3.79 5.05
C THR A 93 -3.64 -3.93 4.64
N LEU A 94 -3.33 -3.75 3.35
CA LEU A 94 -1.97 -3.80 2.84
C LEU A 94 -1.06 -2.79 3.56
N LEU A 95 -1.53 -1.55 3.72
CA LEU A 95 -0.79 -0.52 4.46
C LEU A 95 -0.46 -0.94 5.89
N VAL A 96 -1.47 -1.43 6.62
CA VAL A 96 -1.27 -1.84 8.01
C VAL A 96 -0.27 -2.97 8.12
N ASP A 97 -0.34 -3.98 7.24
CA ASP A 97 0.60 -5.10 7.26
C ASP A 97 2.04 -4.65 6.93
N ILE A 98 2.20 -3.69 6.00
CA ILE A 98 3.51 -3.06 5.73
C ILE A 98 4.04 -2.38 6.99
N PHE A 99 3.24 -1.51 7.62
CA PHE A 99 3.66 -0.84 8.84
C PHE A 99 4.01 -1.84 9.95
N ALA A 100 3.21 -2.89 10.12
CA ALA A 100 3.44 -3.91 11.13
C ALA A 100 4.78 -4.64 10.93
N CYS A 101 5.16 -4.93 9.69
CA CYS A 101 6.45 -5.57 9.37
C CYS A 101 7.65 -4.62 9.44
N TYR A 102 7.50 -3.35 9.08
CA TYR A 102 8.62 -2.40 8.98
C TYR A 102 8.87 -1.59 10.24
N THR A 103 7.82 -1.29 10.99
CA THR A 103 7.96 -0.62 12.28
C THR A 103 8.10 -1.70 13.33
N ASN A 104 9.34 -2.08 13.67
CA ASN A 104 9.67 -2.98 14.78
C ASN A 104 9.09 -2.46 16.11
N CYS A 105 7.79 -2.60 16.36
CA CYS A 105 7.03 -2.19 17.55
C CYS A 105 7.30 -0.77 18.12
N SER A 106 8.19 0.03 17.53
CA SER A 106 8.70 1.32 18.05
C SER A 106 7.94 2.52 17.49
N PHE A 107 6.82 2.26 16.82
CA PHE A 107 5.89 3.27 16.32
C PHE A 107 5.38 4.21 17.44
N SER A 108 5.43 3.75 18.69
CA SER A 108 5.07 4.50 19.89
C SER A 108 6.02 5.66 20.24
N ALA A 109 7.18 5.80 19.60
CA ALA A 109 8.20 6.76 20.03
C ALA A 109 8.16 8.13 19.32
N ASN A 110 7.31 8.34 18.31
CA ASN A 110 7.28 9.60 17.57
C ASN A 110 5.89 10.28 17.60
N PRO A 111 5.58 11.05 18.67
CA PRO A 111 4.29 11.74 18.84
C PRO A 111 4.01 12.85 17.82
N LYS A 112 4.90 13.06 16.83
CA LYS A 112 4.75 14.08 15.78
C LYS A 112 3.86 13.65 14.61
N HIS A 113 3.49 12.37 14.52
CA HIS A 113 2.66 11.88 13.43
C HIS A 113 1.26 11.57 13.93
N ASP A 114 0.33 12.47 13.63
CA ASP A 114 -1.10 12.29 13.88
C ASP A 114 -1.69 11.38 12.79
N TYR A 115 -1.78 10.09 13.09
CA TYR A 115 -2.45 9.10 12.25
C TYR A 115 -3.90 8.88 12.69
N PRO A 116 -4.81 8.45 11.80
CA PRO A 116 -6.19 8.17 12.17
C PRO A 116 -6.30 7.10 13.25
N THR A 117 -7.25 7.25 14.18
CA THR A 117 -7.49 6.25 15.24
C THR A 117 -7.80 4.86 14.69
N SER A 118 -8.50 4.78 13.54
CA SER A 118 -8.79 3.53 12.83
C SER A 118 -7.51 2.82 12.37
N PHE A 119 -6.51 3.57 11.91
CA PHE A 119 -5.21 3.03 11.54
C PHE A 119 -4.48 2.45 12.76
N TYR A 120 -4.39 3.21 13.86
CA TYR A 120 -3.76 2.73 15.09
C TYR A 120 -4.40 1.45 15.61
N ARG A 121 -5.75 1.39 15.58
CA ARG A 121 -6.49 0.21 16.01
C ARG A 121 -6.10 -1.01 15.18
N MET A 122 -6.20 -0.91 13.85
CA MET A 122 -5.83 -2.02 12.95
C MET A 122 -4.36 -2.43 13.11
N LEU A 123 -3.45 -1.47 13.30
CA LEU A 123 -2.04 -1.76 13.52
C LEU A 123 -1.80 -2.51 14.84
N LEU A 124 -2.42 -2.06 15.94
CA LEU A 124 -2.31 -2.73 17.24
C LEU A 124 -2.91 -4.14 17.21
N ASP A 125 -4.01 -4.34 16.47
CA ASP A 125 -4.63 -5.65 16.27
C ASP A 125 -3.69 -6.64 15.54
N ARG A 126 -2.71 -6.17 14.77
CA ARG A 126 -1.65 -7.00 14.16
C ARG A 126 -0.46 -7.20 15.08
N VAL A 127 0.04 -6.11 15.66
CA VAL A 127 1.33 -6.08 16.36
C VAL A 127 1.24 -6.69 17.76
N VAL A 128 0.16 -6.45 18.51
CA VAL A 128 0.04 -6.94 19.90
C VAL A 128 -0.03 -8.47 19.97
N PRO A 129 -0.86 -9.16 19.16
CA PRO A 129 -0.89 -10.62 19.17
C PRO A 129 0.45 -11.24 18.72
N ALA A 130 1.13 -10.61 17.76
CA ALA A 130 2.45 -11.04 17.30
C ALA A 130 3.54 -10.88 18.37
N ALA A 131 3.56 -9.74 19.08
CA ALA A 131 4.48 -9.50 20.18
C ALA A 131 4.29 -10.48 21.35
N LYS A 132 3.05 -10.95 21.56
CA LYS A 132 2.72 -11.99 22.55
C LYS A 132 3.01 -13.42 22.07
N GLY A 133 3.46 -13.59 20.82
CA GLY A 133 3.68 -14.91 20.21
C GLY A 133 2.39 -15.69 19.92
N THR A 134 1.23 -15.02 19.93
CA THR A 134 -0.08 -15.63 19.68
C THR A 134 -0.48 -15.60 18.19
N SER A 135 0.21 -14.82 17.38
CA SER A 135 0.05 -14.80 15.92
C SER A 135 1.39 -14.50 15.24
N VAL A 136 1.44 -14.65 13.92
CA VAL A 136 2.57 -14.24 13.09
C VAL A 136 2.16 -13.01 12.29
N LEU A 137 3.06 -12.04 12.14
CA LEU A 137 2.81 -10.89 11.27
C LEU A 137 2.73 -11.35 9.82
N GLN A 138 1.67 -10.95 9.14
CA GLN A 138 1.54 -11.21 7.71
C GLN A 138 2.56 -10.34 6.98
N ASN A 139 3.56 -10.98 6.37
CA ASN A 139 4.49 -10.29 5.50
C ASN A 139 3.80 -10.01 4.15
N PRO A 140 3.61 -8.74 3.74
CA PRO A 140 2.96 -8.39 2.48
C PRO A 140 3.68 -8.91 1.23
N TYR A 141 4.97 -9.22 1.33
CA TYR A 141 5.79 -9.71 0.23
C TYR A 141 5.57 -11.19 -0.05
N THR A 142 5.46 -11.99 1.00
CA THR A 142 5.28 -13.44 0.89
C THR A 142 3.81 -13.85 0.95
N ALA A 143 2.92 -12.91 1.27
CA ALA A 143 1.48 -13.15 1.25
C ALA A 143 1.00 -13.62 -0.14
N PRO A 144 0.08 -14.60 -0.21
CA PRO A 144 -0.64 -14.90 -1.44
C PRO A 144 -1.34 -13.65 -1.99
N LYS A 145 -1.47 -13.55 -3.33
CA LYS A 145 -2.14 -12.41 -3.97
C LYS A 145 -3.57 -12.20 -3.46
N CYS A 146 -4.31 -13.29 -3.27
CA CYS A 146 -5.68 -13.31 -2.72
C CYS A 146 -5.84 -12.59 -1.39
N THR A 147 -4.78 -12.49 -0.58
CA THR A 147 -4.84 -11.76 0.69
C THR A 147 -5.33 -10.32 0.47
N TYR A 148 -4.83 -9.69 -0.59
CA TYR A 148 -5.12 -8.30 -0.92
C TYR A 148 -6.07 -8.14 -2.12
N HIS A 149 -6.38 -9.20 -2.86
CA HIS A 149 -7.34 -9.08 -3.97
C HIS A 149 -8.78 -9.14 -3.49
N GLU A 150 -9.63 -8.41 -4.21
CA GLU A 150 -11.08 -8.56 -4.20
C GLU A 150 -11.49 -9.57 -5.26
N HIS A 151 -12.54 -10.34 -4.98
CA HIS A 151 -13.00 -11.42 -5.85
C HIS A 151 -14.50 -11.32 -6.09
N ASP A 152 -14.89 -11.56 -7.34
CA ASP A 152 -16.27 -11.70 -7.77
C ASP A 152 -16.37 -12.75 -8.90
N ALA A 153 -17.52 -12.82 -9.57
CA ALA A 153 -17.72 -13.76 -10.67
C ALA A 153 -16.78 -13.52 -11.87
N SER A 154 -16.30 -12.29 -12.05
CA SER A 154 -15.37 -11.88 -13.11
C SER A 154 -13.90 -11.99 -12.71
N CYS A 155 -13.59 -11.96 -11.41
CA CYS A 155 -12.24 -12.14 -10.86
C CYS A 155 -12.24 -13.21 -9.77
N PRO A 156 -12.14 -14.51 -10.12
CA PRO A 156 -12.15 -15.60 -9.13
C PRO A 156 -10.93 -15.55 -8.20
N PRO A 157 -10.95 -16.30 -7.08
CA PRO A 157 -9.78 -16.47 -6.22
C PRO A 157 -8.57 -16.92 -7.03
N CYS A 158 -7.40 -16.32 -6.79
CA CYS A 158 -6.15 -16.79 -7.39
C CYS A 158 -5.83 -18.19 -6.86
N GLU A 159 -5.49 -19.11 -7.76
CA GLU A 159 -5.02 -20.47 -7.47
C GLU A 159 -3.63 -20.50 -6.83
#